data_AF-A0A2V1ATE5-F1
#
_entry.id   AF-A0A2V1ATE5-F1
#
_cell.length_a   1.000
_cell.length_b   1.000
_cell.length_c   1.000
_cell.angle_alpha   90.00
_cell.angle_beta   90.00
_cell.angle_gamma   90.00
#
_symmetry.space_group_name_H-M   'P 1'
#
loop_
_entity.id
_entity.type
_entity.pdbx_description
1 polymer ?
#
loop_
_entity_poly.entity_id
_entity_poly.type
_entity_poly.pdbx_seq_one_letter_code
_entity_poly.pdbx_strand_id
1 'polypeptide(L)'
;MQDIEDEQTYYYSSSIKKKSGLRSKSAKKASIASKIAEFKSEQEPREDHHENPLLRLSQTTKKEKQKTKSSDFNEKILSKVSFNLSGGISKSSTRRRKRKAKENLKPKMDDLLSSLPTETLNLVDVKESQGFIQAKKKDTNKPNPQKQGGHAKLLERENKQFNKVLTDKQFKASPFDALKSAIQQNLQR
;
A
#
# COMPACT_ATOMS: atom_id res chain seq x y z
N MET A 1 -34.15 -52.97 29.66
CA MET A 1 -34.60 -52.59 28.31
C MET A 1 -33.90 -51.29 27.97
N GLN A 2 -33.10 -51.33 26.92
CA GLN A 2 -32.29 -50.22 26.44
C GLN A 2 -33.20 -49.13 25.86
N ASP A 3 -33.11 -47.92 26.39
CA ASP A 3 -33.56 -46.72 25.67
C ASP A 3 -32.32 -46.06 25.08
N ILE A 4 -32.29 -46.08 23.75
CA ILE A 4 -31.21 -45.64 22.88
C ILE A 4 -31.26 -44.11 22.83
N GLU A 5 -30.17 -43.45 23.22
CA GLU A 5 -30.00 -42.01 23.00
C GLU A 5 -29.74 -41.76 21.51
N ASP A 6 -30.76 -41.22 20.82
CA ASP A 6 -30.63 -40.70 19.46
C ASP A 6 -29.87 -39.35 19.52
N GLU A 7 -28.55 -39.39 19.42
CA GLU A 7 -27.73 -38.20 19.16
C GLU A 7 -28.02 -37.64 17.76
N GLN A 8 -28.91 -36.66 17.67
CA GLN A 8 -29.09 -35.87 16.46
C GLN A 8 -27.87 -34.97 16.20
N THR A 9 -26.97 -35.45 15.35
CA THR A 9 -25.87 -34.66 14.80
C THR A 9 -26.41 -33.63 13.79
N TYR A 10 -26.52 -32.37 14.21
CA TYR A 10 -26.86 -31.25 13.32
C TYR A 10 -25.69 -30.91 12.38
N TYR A 11 -25.70 -31.47 11.17
CA TYR A 11 -24.82 -31.03 10.09
C TYR A 11 -25.29 -29.67 9.53
N TYR A 12 -24.57 -28.61 9.87
CA TYR A 12 -24.78 -27.28 9.28
C TYR A 12 -24.20 -27.27 7.85
N SER A 13 -25.03 -27.52 6.84
CA SER A 13 -24.63 -27.37 5.44
C SER A 13 -24.56 -25.89 5.05
N SER A 14 -23.36 -25.32 5.13
CA SER A 14 -23.12 -23.97 4.60
C SER A 14 -23.09 -24.02 3.07
N SER A 15 -24.20 -23.59 2.45
CA SER A 15 -24.28 -23.41 1.00
C SER A 15 -23.30 -22.29 0.58
N ILE A 16 -22.17 -22.68 0.00
CA ILE A 16 -21.16 -21.75 -0.52
C ILE A 16 -21.79 -20.95 -1.68
N LYS A 17 -22.17 -19.70 -1.41
CA LYS A 17 -22.65 -18.75 -2.43
C LYS A 17 -21.55 -18.54 -3.48
N LYS A 18 -21.63 -19.26 -4.60
CA LYS A 18 -20.69 -19.12 -5.72
C LYS A 18 -20.78 -17.69 -6.26
N LYS A 19 -19.65 -16.97 -6.24
CA LYS A 19 -19.57 -15.59 -6.73
C LYS A 19 -19.93 -15.55 -8.21
N SER A 20 -20.95 -14.76 -8.56
CA SER A 20 -21.44 -14.62 -9.94
C SER A 20 -20.36 -13.96 -10.82
N GLY A 21 -19.84 -14.72 -11.78
CA GLY A 21 -18.83 -14.24 -12.73
C GLY A 21 -19.39 -13.14 -13.65
N LEU A 22 -18.52 -12.27 -14.17
CA LEU A 22 -18.88 -11.16 -15.07
C LEU A 22 -19.81 -11.56 -16.22
N ARG A 23 -19.65 -12.77 -16.79
CA ARG A 23 -20.51 -13.34 -17.83
C ARG A 23 -21.96 -13.59 -17.38
N SER A 24 -22.16 -14.02 -16.14
CA SER A 24 -23.51 -14.24 -15.59
C SER A 24 -24.25 -12.91 -15.31
N LYS A 25 -23.50 -11.82 -15.07
CA LYS A 25 -24.04 -10.47 -14.89
C LYS A 25 -24.44 -9.79 -16.20
N SER A 26 -23.75 -10.09 -17.32
CA SER A 26 -24.11 -9.54 -18.63
C SER A 26 -25.37 -10.18 -19.22
N ALA A 27 -25.56 -11.49 -19.03
CA ALA A 27 -26.77 -12.19 -19.47
C ALA A 27 -28.06 -11.60 -18.87
N LYS A 28 -28.04 -11.23 -17.57
CA LYS A 28 -29.19 -10.58 -16.93
C LYS A 28 -29.53 -9.20 -17.49
N LYS A 29 -28.56 -8.49 -18.07
CA LYS A 29 -28.79 -7.17 -18.66
C LYS A 29 -29.46 -7.24 -20.04
N ALA A 30 -29.20 -8.30 -20.81
CA ALA A 30 -29.85 -8.51 -22.11
C ALA A 30 -31.37 -8.70 -21.96
N SER A 31 -31.80 -9.47 -20.96
CA SER A 31 -33.24 -9.69 -20.66
C SER A 31 -33.96 -8.42 -20.19
N ILE A 32 -33.27 -7.50 -19.53
CA ILE A 32 -33.85 -6.21 -19.12
C ILE A 32 -33.92 -5.26 -20.33
N ALA A 33 -32.94 -5.31 -21.24
CA ALA A 33 -32.92 -4.47 -22.43
C ALA A 33 -34.07 -4.80 -23.41
N SER A 34 -34.42 -6.08 -23.57
CA SER A 34 -35.57 -6.48 -24.41
C SER A 34 -36.91 -5.98 -23.83
N LYS A 35 -37.12 -6.11 -22.51
CA LYS A 35 -38.32 -5.60 -21.85
C LYS A 35 -38.46 -4.09 -21.90
N ILE A 36 -37.34 -3.35 -21.86
CA ILE A 36 -37.35 -1.89 -21.99
C ILE A 36 -37.66 -1.47 -23.42
N ALA A 37 -37.23 -2.24 -24.43
CA ALA A 37 -37.54 -1.94 -25.83
C ALA A 37 -39.04 -2.12 -26.13
N GLU A 38 -39.66 -3.19 -25.62
CA GLU A 38 -41.11 -3.43 -25.74
C GLU A 38 -41.94 -2.33 -25.07
N PHE A 39 -41.53 -1.87 -23.88
CA PHE A 39 -42.25 -0.79 -23.17
C PHE A 39 -42.13 0.58 -23.86
N LYS A 40 -41.11 0.76 -24.71
CA LYS A 40 -40.84 2.03 -25.40
C LYS A 40 -41.59 2.14 -26.73
N SER A 41 -42.02 1.03 -27.32
CA SER A 41 -42.86 1.02 -28.52
C SER A 41 -44.33 1.31 -28.26
N GLU A 42 -44.79 1.26 -27.00
CA GLU A 42 -46.21 1.48 -26.64
C GLU A 42 -46.55 2.95 -26.28
N GLN A 43 -45.57 3.84 -26.21
CA GLN A 43 -45.79 5.26 -25.88
C GLN A 43 -45.62 6.15 -27.12
N GLU A 44 -46.72 6.31 -27.87
CA GLU A 44 -46.90 7.41 -28.83
C GLU A 44 -46.86 8.78 -28.10
N PRO A 45 -46.44 9.88 -28.78
CA PRO A 45 -46.14 11.13 -28.11
C PRO A 45 -47.43 11.89 -27.78
N ARG A 46 -47.68 12.13 -26.49
CA ARG A 46 -48.65 13.14 -26.06
C ARG A 46 -47.89 14.38 -25.64
N GLU A 47 -48.10 15.44 -26.40
CA GLU A 47 -47.60 16.79 -26.12
C GLU A 47 -48.17 17.32 -24.79
N ASP A 48 -47.40 18.24 -24.20
CA ASP A 48 -47.64 18.99 -22.97
C ASP A 48 -47.48 18.24 -21.64
N HIS A 49 -46.23 18.17 -21.16
CA HIS A 49 -45.89 17.84 -19.77
C HIS A 49 -45.37 19.09 -19.04
N HIS A 50 -46.15 19.62 -18.11
CA HIS A 50 -45.65 20.52 -17.08
C HIS A 50 -44.68 19.75 -16.17
N GLU A 51 -43.43 20.20 -16.07
CA GLU A 51 -42.39 19.49 -15.31
C GLU A 51 -42.75 19.44 -13.82
N ASN A 52 -43.01 18.23 -13.32
CA ASN A 52 -43.16 17.98 -11.89
C ASN A 52 -41.80 18.25 -11.19
N PRO A 53 -41.73 19.15 -10.19
CA PRO A 53 -40.48 19.50 -9.53
C PRO A 53 -39.83 18.34 -8.76
N LEU A 54 -40.59 17.29 -8.43
CA LEU A 54 -40.09 16.06 -7.82
C LEU A 54 -39.55 15.05 -8.85
N LEU A 55 -39.81 15.28 -10.14
CA LEU A 55 -39.43 14.43 -11.25
C LEU A 55 -38.47 15.17 -12.20
N ARG A 56 -37.42 15.81 -11.66
CA ARG A 56 -36.37 16.42 -12.51
C ARG A 56 -35.64 15.33 -13.29
N LEU A 57 -35.84 15.32 -14.61
CA LEU A 57 -35.02 14.54 -15.53
C LEU A 57 -33.57 14.99 -15.41
N SER A 58 -32.64 14.04 -15.38
CA SER A 58 -31.22 14.40 -15.30
C SER A 58 -30.83 15.15 -16.57
N GLN A 59 -30.50 16.43 -16.43
CA GLN A 59 -30.13 17.33 -17.53
C GLN A 59 -28.84 16.91 -18.26
N THR A 60 -28.05 16.02 -17.64
CA THR A 60 -26.79 15.54 -18.21
C THR A 60 -26.96 14.16 -18.83
N THR A 61 -26.58 14.06 -20.11
CA THR A 61 -26.63 12.79 -20.83
C THR A 61 -25.56 11.82 -20.31
N LYS A 62 -25.74 10.51 -20.54
CA LYS A 62 -24.72 9.50 -20.19
C LYS A 62 -23.37 9.76 -20.88
N LYS A 63 -23.42 10.24 -22.13
CA LYS A 63 -22.24 10.59 -22.94
C LYS A 63 -21.48 11.75 -22.31
N GLU A 64 -22.21 12.78 -21.88
CA GLU A 64 -21.64 13.93 -21.18
C GLU A 64 -21.01 13.52 -19.84
N LYS A 65 -21.72 12.74 -19.02
CA LYS A 65 -21.16 12.19 -17.76
C LYS A 65 -19.86 11.40 -17.97
N GLN A 66 -19.76 10.66 -19.07
CA GLN A 66 -18.54 9.93 -19.42
C GLN A 66 -17.40 10.87 -19.83
N LYS A 67 -17.71 11.93 -20.59
CA LYS A 67 -16.75 12.97 -20.99
C LYS A 67 -16.22 13.71 -19.77
N THR A 68 -17.10 14.15 -18.85
CA THR A 68 -16.71 14.82 -17.60
C THR A 68 -15.80 13.93 -16.75
N LYS A 69 -16.17 12.64 -16.55
CA LYS A 69 -15.32 11.68 -15.82
C LYS A 69 -13.93 11.52 -16.43
N SER A 70 -13.82 11.59 -17.75
CA SER A 70 -12.54 11.48 -18.45
C SER A 70 -11.72 12.77 -18.28
N SER A 71 -12.37 13.94 -18.35
CA SER A 71 -11.74 15.25 -18.06
C SER A 71 -11.23 15.31 -16.62
N ASP A 72 -12.07 14.99 -15.64
CA ASP A 72 -11.73 14.98 -14.22
C ASP A 72 -10.54 14.06 -13.92
N PHE A 73 -10.46 12.93 -14.63
CA PHE A 73 -9.34 12.00 -14.50
C PHE A 73 -8.05 12.60 -15.06
N ASN A 74 -8.10 13.20 -16.25
CA ASN A 74 -6.94 13.86 -16.87
C ASN A 74 -6.45 15.03 -16.02
N GLU A 75 -7.35 15.86 -15.51
CA GLU A 75 -7.03 16.96 -14.58
C GLU A 75 -6.39 16.44 -13.29
N LYS A 76 -6.90 15.33 -12.73
CA LYS A 76 -6.28 14.66 -11.57
C LYS A 76 -4.91 14.08 -11.89
N ILE A 77 -4.62 13.69 -13.12
CA ILE A 77 -3.29 13.24 -13.53
C ILE A 77 -2.34 14.43 -13.71
N LEU A 78 -2.78 15.49 -14.41
CA LEU A 78 -1.98 16.69 -14.63
C LEU A 78 -1.66 17.40 -13.30
N SER A 79 -2.63 17.58 -12.42
CA SER A 79 -2.42 18.16 -11.08
C SER A 79 -1.47 17.32 -10.21
N LYS A 80 -1.51 15.97 -10.33
CA LYS A 80 -0.58 15.07 -9.64
C LYS A 80 0.85 15.11 -10.19
N VAL A 81 1.04 15.55 -11.43
CA VAL A 81 2.36 15.77 -12.02
C VAL A 81 2.93 17.11 -11.56
N SER A 82 2.09 18.14 -11.36
CA SER A 82 2.54 19.49 -10.94
C SER A 82 2.94 19.60 -9.47
N PHE A 83 2.32 18.84 -8.56
CA PHE A 83 2.74 18.79 -7.14
C PHE A 83 3.46 17.47 -6.85
N ASN A 84 4.79 17.54 -6.65
CA ASN A 84 5.67 16.42 -6.28
C ASN A 84 5.39 15.83 -4.86
N LEU A 85 4.14 15.77 -4.41
CA LEU A 85 3.75 15.07 -3.19
C LEU A 85 3.56 13.58 -3.50
N SER A 86 4.61 12.79 -3.24
CA SER A 86 4.56 11.33 -3.18
C SER A 86 3.99 10.66 -4.45
N GLY A 87 4.85 10.58 -5.48
CA GLY A 87 4.80 9.71 -6.66
C GLY A 87 3.46 9.02 -6.95
N GLY A 88 2.80 9.45 -8.04
CA GLY A 88 1.50 9.02 -8.57
C GLY A 88 1.31 7.53 -8.89
N ILE A 89 2.09 6.66 -8.28
CA ILE A 89 2.02 5.21 -8.35
C ILE A 89 1.23 4.73 -7.14
N SER A 90 0.10 4.06 -7.39
CA SER A 90 -0.70 3.47 -6.31
C SER A 90 0.12 2.47 -5.47
N LYS A 91 -0.25 2.30 -4.19
CA LYS A 91 0.36 1.30 -3.30
C LYS A 91 0.45 -0.09 -3.95
N SER A 92 -0.58 -0.49 -4.72
CA SER A 92 -0.61 -1.76 -5.46
C SER A 92 0.43 -1.81 -6.58
N SER A 93 0.58 -0.72 -7.35
CA SER A 93 1.59 -0.63 -8.41
C SER A 93 3.01 -0.70 -7.85
N THR A 94 3.29 0.00 -6.74
CA THR A 94 4.58 -0.11 -6.04
C THR A 94 4.86 -1.52 -5.54
N ARG A 95 3.85 -2.20 -4.96
CA ARG A 95 3.98 -3.61 -4.52
C ARG A 95 4.27 -4.55 -5.69
N ARG A 96 3.58 -4.37 -6.83
CA ARG A 96 3.81 -5.15 -8.05
C ARG A 96 5.22 -4.94 -8.61
N ARG A 97 5.69 -3.68 -8.69
CA ARG A 97 7.05 -3.35 -9.13
C ARG A 97 8.10 -4.01 -8.24
N LYS A 98 7.95 -3.92 -6.91
CA LYS A 98 8.84 -4.57 -5.95
C LYS A 98 8.82 -6.09 -6.09
N ARG A 99 7.64 -6.71 -6.30
CA ARG A 99 7.54 -8.15 -6.51
C ARG A 99 8.27 -8.57 -7.79
N LYS A 100 8.03 -7.91 -8.93
CA LYS A 100 8.73 -8.19 -10.20
C LYS A 100 10.24 -8.03 -10.07
N ALA A 101 10.71 -6.95 -9.44
CA ALA A 101 12.14 -6.74 -9.20
C ALA A 101 12.74 -7.89 -8.36
N LYS A 102 12.03 -8.32 -7.29
CA LYS A 102 12.46 -9.49 -6.51
C LYS A 102 12.49 -10.78 -7.32
N GLU A 103 11.48 -11.05 -8.16
CA GLU A 103 11.46 -12.23 -9.02
C GLU A 103 12.60 -12.21 -10.06
N ASN A 104 13.02 -11.02 -10.52
CA ASN A 104 14.16 -10.88 -11.43
C ASN A 104 15.51 -11.06 -10.72
N LEU A 105 15.61 -10.72 -9.44
CA LEU A 105 16.83 -10.92 -8.63
C LEU A 105 16.93 -12.31 -8.01
N LYS A 106 15.88 -13.15 -8.13
CA LYS A 106 15.99 -14.55 -7.72
C LYS A 106 16.97 -15.26 -8.65
N PRO A 107 17.80 -16.19 -8.13
CA PRO A 107 18.69 -16.97 -8.96
C PRO A 107 17.86 -17.75 -9.99
N LYS A 108 18.11 -17.47 -11.27
CA LYS A 108 17.52 -18.17 -12.42
C LYS A 108 18.67 -18.79 -13.20
N MET A 109 18.75 -20.13 -13.19
CA MET A 109 19.78 -20.84 -13.95
C MET A 109 19.65 -20.58 -15.45
N ASP A 110 18.42 -20.36 -15.93
CA ASP A 110 18.12 -20.07 -17.33
C ASP A 110 18.76 -18.75 -17.83
N ASP A 111 18.94 -17.77 -16.93
CA ASP A 111 19.54 -16.47 -17.26
C ASP A 111 21.06 -16.58 -17.46
N LEU A 112 21.70 -17.58 -16.83
CA LEU A 112 23.14 -17.80 -16.95
C LEU A 112 23.52 -18.22 -18.37
N LEU A 113 22.67 -18.96 -19.08
CA LEU A 113 22.92 -19.38 -20.44
C LEU A 113 22.63 -18.28 -21.48
N SER A 114 21.83 -17.28 -21.14
CA SER A 114 21.49 -16.16 -22.02
C SER A 114 22.29 -14.88 -21.79
N SER A 115 22.88 -14.71 -20.60
CA SER A 115 23.65 -13.51 -20.22
C SER A 115 25.15 -13.65 -20.38
N LEU A 116 25.66 -14.88 -20.64
CA LEU A 116 27.06 -15.08 -20.95
C LEU A 116 27.38 -14.50 -22.34
N PRO A 117 28.28 -13.51 -22.45
CA PRO A 117 28.82 -13.11 -23.74
C PRO A 117 29.57 -14.30 -24.33
N THR A 118 29.25 -14.69 -25.56
CA THR A 118 29.80 -15.88 -26.24
C THR A 118 31.31 -15.81 -26.52
N GLU A 119 31.97 -14.69 -26.21
CA GLU A 119 33.28 -14.31 -26.77
C GLU A 119 34.38 -14.02 -25.72
N THR A 120 34.15 -14.16 -24.40
CA THR A 120 35.20 -13.78 -23.41
C THR A 120 35.32 -14.76 -22.24
N LEU A 121 35.80 -15.97 -22.51
CA LEU A 121 36.37 -16.85 -21.47
C LEU A 121 37.88 -16.60 -21.34
N ASN A 122 38.25 -15.43 -20.79
CA ASN A 122 39.59 -15.25 -20.23
C ASN A 122 39.52 -15.64 -18.76
N LEU A 123 40.10 -16.80 -18.43
CA LEU A 123 40.34 -17.26 -17.06
C LEU A 123 41.31 -16.29 -16.39
N VAL A 124 40.78 -15.32 -15.66
CA VAL A 124 41.59 -14.41 -14.82
C VAL A 124 41.78 -15.06 -13.46
N ASP A 125 43.05 -15.28 -13.11
CA ASP A 125 43.52 -15.79 -11.83
C ASP A 125 42.81 -15.15 -10.63
N VAL A 126 42.41 -16.02 -9.71
CA VAL A 126 41.78 -15.68 -8.44
C VAL A 126 42.79 -14.93 -7.57
N LYS A 127 42.87 -13.62 -7.74
CA LYS A 127 43.48 -12.75 -6.72
C LYS A 127 42.64 -12.84 -5.47
N GLU A 128 43.29 -13.28 -4.39
CA GLU A 128 42.75 -13.36 -3.04
C GLU A 128 41.92 -12.12 -2.72
N SER A 129 40.63 -12.33 -2.52
CA SER A 129 39.68 -11.31 -2.17
C SER A 129 40.13 -10.63 -0.87
N GLN A 130 40.57 -9.38 -0.98
CA GLN A 130 40.79 -8.47 0.14
C GLN A 130 39.65 -8.63 1.16
N GLY A 131 40.02 -8.87 2.41
CA GLY A 131 39.16 -9.38 3.48
C GLY A 131 37.78 -8.71 3.54
N PHE A 132 36.74 -9.55 3.59
CA PHE A 132 35.36 -9.13 3.73
C PHE A 132 35.19 -8.28 5.00
N ILE A 133 34.98 -6.98 4.85
CA ILE A 133 34.59 -6.10 5.96
C ILE A 133 33.20 -6.56 6.42
N GLN A 134 33.13 -7.17 7.60
CA GLN A 134 31.85 -7.61 8.16
C GLN A 134 30.89 -6.43 8.25
N ALA A 135 29.71 -6.58 7.63
CA ALA A 135 28.69 -5.56 7.64
C ALA A 135 28.26 -5.25 9.09
N LYS A 136 28.38 -3.98 9.50
CA LYS A 136 27.92 -3.53 10.82
C LYS A 136 26.42 -3.86 10.96
N LYS A 137 26.08 -4.68 11.96
CA LYS A 137 24.70 -5.04 12.24
C LYS A 137 23.93 -3.77 12.59
N LYS A 138 22.79 -3.55 11.95
CA LYS A 138 21.91 -2.43 12.29
C LYS A 138 21.29 -2.72 13.66
N ASP A 139 21.34 -1.74 14.56
CA ASP A 139 20.67 -1.84 15.86
C ASP A 139 19.15 -1.85 15.67
N THR A 140 18.58 -3.05 15.57
CA THR A 140 17.16 -3.26 15.27
C THR A 140 16.23 -2.79 16.38
N ASN A 141 16.76 -2.56 17.60
CA ASN A 141 15.99 -2.21 18.79
C ASN A 141 16.26 -0.77 19.29
N LYS A 142 16.66 0.16 18.42
CA LYS A 142 16.69 1.59 18.76
C LYS A 142 15.37 2.26 18.39
N PRO A 143 14.79 3.12 19.25
CA PRO A 143 13.59 3.86 18.92
C PRO A 143 13.84 4.74 17.68
N ASN A 144 12.91 4.71 16.73
CA ASN A 144 13.02 5.49 15.49
C ASN A 144 12.43 6.90 15.71
N PRO A 145 13.23 7.98 15.63
CA PRO A 145 12.76 9.36 15.86
C PRO A 145 11.71 9.83 14.86
N GLN A 146 11.64 9.22 13.67
CA GLN A 146 10.63 9.56 12.66
C GLN A 146 9.23 9.02 12.98
N LYS A 147 9.12 8.06 13.89
CA LYS A 147 7.84 7.46 14.29
C LYS A 147 7.38 8.08 15.61
N GLN A 148 6.10 8.40 15.71
CA GLN A 148 5.49 8.97 16.93
C GLN A 148 5.83 8.17 18.20
N GLY A 149 5.70 6.84 18.15
CA GLY A 149 6.06 5.98 19.29
C GLY A 149 7.56 5.91 19.58
N GLY A 150 8.42 6.14 18.59
CA GLY A 150 9.86 6.24 18.82
C GLY A 150 10.25 7.59 19.42
N HIS A 151 9.61 8.68 18.96
CA HIS A 151 9.75 10.01 19.54
C HIS A 151 9.38 10.01 21.03
N ALA A 152 8.22 9.44 21.39
CA ALA A 152 7.80 9.36 22.80
C ALA A 152 8.81 8.61 23.68
N LYS A 153 9.36 7.49 23.19
CA LYS A 153 10.39 6.72 23.92
C LYS A 153 11.72 7.46 24.04
N LEU A 154 12.11 8.22 23.02
CA LEU A 154 13.30 9.07 23.08
C LEU A 154 13.11 10.16 24.12
N LEU A 155 11.97 10.85 24.11
CA LEU A 155 11.63 11.89 25.07
C LEU A 155 11.64 11.36 26.52
N GLU A 156 11.06 10.18 26.75
CA GLU A 156 11.09 9.55 28.07
C GLU A 156 12.54 9.28 28.55
N ARG A 157 13.39 8.79 27.64
CA ARG A 157 14.80 8.53 27.93
C ARG A 157 15.57 9.83 28.21
N GLU A 158 15.32 10.86 27.43
CA GLU A 158 15.93 12.17 27.58
C GLU A 158 15.50 12.84 28.88
N ASN A 159 14.22 12.81 29.23
CA ASN A 159 13.71 13.31 30.50
C ASN A 159 14.38 12.63 31.70
N LYS A 160 14.55 11.30 31.67
CA LYS A 160 15.27 10.56 32.71
C LYS A 160 16.72 11.00 32.81
N GLN A 161 17.41 11.16 31.67
CA GLN A 161 18.79 11.59 31.64
C GLN A 161 18.94 13.04 32.14
N PHE A 162 18.03 13.93 31.76
CA PHE A 162 18.00 15.32 32.20
C PHE A 162 17.82 15.43 33.71
N ASN A 163 16.85 14.71 34.27
CA ASN A 163 16.64 14.67 35.72
C ASN A 163 17.86 14.14 36.46
N LYS A 164 18.55 13.14 35.90
CA LYS A 164 19.81 12.64 36.46
C LYS A 164 20.89 13.72 36.49
N VAL A 165 21.08 14.45 35.40
CA VAL A 165 22.06 15.56 35.33
C VAL A 165 21.74 16.64 36.35
N LEU A 166 20.46 17.00 36.52
CA LEU A 166 20.05 17.97 37.54
C LEU A 166 20.35 17.51 38.98
N THR A 167 20.36 16.20 39.25
CA THR A 167 20.71 15.67 40.57
C THR A 167 22.22 15.55 40.81
N ASP A 168 23.05 15.57 39.76
CA ASP A 168 24.50 15.35 39.88
C ASP A 168 25.19 16.51 40.61
N LYS A 169 25.97 16.17 41.64
CA LYS A 169 26.72 17.15 42.46
C LYS A 169 27.72 17.95 41.64
N GLN A 170 28.37 17.29 40.67
CA GLN A 170 29.35 17.89 39.76
C GLN A 170 28.68 18.95 38.86
N PHE A 171 27.49 18.65 38.35
CA PHE A 171 26.71 19.58 37.54
C PHE A 171 26.21 20.78 38.36
N LYS A 172 25.77 20.54 39.60
CA LYS A 172 25.37 21.61 40.53
C LYS A 172 26.53 22.54 40.92
N ALA A 173 27.76 22.03 41.02
CA ALA A 173 28.94 22.80 41.37
C ALA A 173 29.46 23.64 40.19
N SER A 174 29.61 23.04 39.01
CA SER A 174 30.00 23.75 37.78
C SER A 174 29.29 23.14 36.57
N PRO A 175 28.21 23.75 36.06
CA PRO A 175 27.44 23.19 34.95
C PRO A 175 28.22 23.18 33.64
N PHE A 176 29.03 24.21 33.38
CA PHE A 176 29.79 24.33 32.13
C PHE A 176 30.99 23.38 32.09
N ASP A 177 31.67 23.12 33.20
CA ASP A 177 32.79 22.17 33.22
C ASP A 177 32.29 20.73 33.16
N ALA A 178 31.16 20.42 33.82
CA ALA A 178 30.49 19.14 33.68
C ALA A 178 30.06 18.89 32.23
N LEU A 179 29.55 19.92 31.53
CA LEU A 179 29.20 19.84 30.12
C LEU A 179 30.43 19.58 29.22
N LYS A 180 31.53 20.32 29.43
CA LYS A 180 32.79 20.11 28.68
C LYS A 180 33.29 18.67 28.82
N SER A 181 33.30 18.15 30.05
CA SER A 181 33.69 16.77 30.35
C SER A 181 32.77 15.76 29.65
N ALA A 182 31.44 15.97 29.72
CA ALA A 182 30.48 15.10 29.04
C ALA A 182 30.63 15.10 27.52
N ILE A 183 30.94 16.24 26.90
CA ILE A 183 31.22 16.33 25.46
C ILE A 183 32.50 15.56 25.11
N GLN A 184 33.58 15.74 25.88
CA GLN A 184 34.83 15.00 25.66
C GLN A 184 34.64 13.48 25.78
N GLN A 185 33.89 13.01 26.77
CA GLN A 185 33.61 11.58 26.95
C GLN A 185 32.78 10.99 25.79
N ASN A 186 31.86 11.75 25.20
CA ASN A 186 31.09 11.28 24.05
C ASN A 186 31.90 11.26 22.75
N LEU A 187 32.91 12.13 22.63
CA LEU A 187 33.76 12.17 21.44
C LEU A 187 34.74 10.99 21.35
N GLN A 188 35.05 10.37 22.49
CA GLN A 188 35.92 9.19 22.61
C GLN A 188 35.19 7.86 22.40
N ARG A 189 33.86 7.86 22.28
CA ARG A 189 33.01 6.68 22.07
C ARG A 189 32.67 6.47 20.59
#